data_AF-A0A8T5EQ41-F1
#
_entry.id   AF-A0A8T5EQ41-F1
#
_cell.length_a   1.000
_cell.length_b   1.000
_cell.length_c   1.000
_cell.angle_alpha   90.00
_cell.angle_beta   90.00
_cell.angle_gamma   90.00
#
_symmetry.space_group_name_H-M   'P 1'
#
loop_
_entity.id
_entity.type
_entity.pdbx_description
1 polymer ?
#
loop_
_entity_poly.entity_id
_entity_poly.type
_entity_poly.pdbx_seq_one_letter_code
_entity_poly.pdbx_strand_id
1 'polypeptide(L)'
;MSKPWPPSHVSEVAKGLGIDLRISGDVKNSLVTLLQSKLREITKQMELETLDKYPGRKTLDDPSRTRLGFNRTRGLMIDEISDVESVSSAAVISANEELERYLR
;
A
#
# COMPACT_ATOMS: atom_id res chain seq x y z
N MET A 1 -0.04 -3.35 -21.20
CA MET A 1 0.56 -3.59 -19.87
C MET A 1 0.96 -2.25 -19.27
N SER A 2 0.65 -2.02 -18.00
CA SER A 2 1.09 -0.81 -17.29
C SER A 2 2.61 -0.80 -17.15
N LYS A 3 3.22 0.39 -17.09
CA LYS A 3 4.67 0.54 -16.90
C LYS A 3 5.05 0.06 -15.49
N PRO A 4 6.16 -0.69 -15.33
CA PRO A 4 6.65 -1.07 -14.02
C PRO A 4 7.23 0.13 -13.25
N TRP A 5 7.48 -0.04 -11.95
CA TRP A 5 8.16 0.97 -11.15
C TRP A 5 9.56 1.26 -11.71
N PRO A 6 10.01 2.53 -11.68
CA PRO A 6 11.38 2.88 -12.02
C PRO A 6 12.38 2.15 -11.11
N PRO A 7 13.47 1.57 -11.64
CA PRO A 7 14.50 0.92 -10.82
C PRO A 7 15.13 1.86 -9.77
N SER A 8 15.23 3.16 -10.08
CA SER A 8 15.68 4.19 -9.14
C SER A 8 14.75 4.31 -7.93
N HIS A 9 13.44 4.34 -8.16
CA HIS A 9 12.44 4.44 -7.09
C HIS A 9 12.45 3.19 -6.22
N VAL A 10 12.54 1.99 -6.79
CA VAL A 10 12.67 0.75 -6.01
C VAL A 10 13.92 0.78 -5.12
N SER A 11 15.04 1.29 -5.64
CA SER A 11 16.26 1.46 -4.85
C SER A 11 16.14 2.48 -3.73
N GLU A 12 15.36 3.55 -3.93
CA GLU A 12 15.11 4.58 -2.93
C GLU A 12 14.26 4.04 -1.78
N VAL A 13 13.19 3.31 -2.10
CA VAL A 13 12.38 2.60 -1.10
C VAL A 13 13.23 1.61 -0.32
N ALA A 14 14.06 0.81 -1.00
CA ALA A 14 14.97 -0.15 -0.35
C ALA A 14 15.91 0.53 0.66
N LYS A 15 16.47 1.68 0.31
CA LYS A 15 17.30 2.49 1.23
C LYS A 15 16.50 2.99 2.43
N GLY A 16 15.27 3.46 2.21
CA GLY A 16 14.37 3.87 3.29
C GLY A 16 14.02 2.74 4.27
N LEU A 17 14.21 1.48 3.87
CA LEU A 17 14.04 0.29 4.71
C LEU A 17 15.33 -0.16 5.41
N GLY A 18 16.42 0.62 5.34
CA GLY A 18 17.70 0.33 5.99
C GLY A 18 18.71 -0.42 5.14
N ILE A 19 18.51 -0.51 3.82
CA ILE A 19 19.55 -1.05 2.91
C ILE A 19 20.54 0.08 2.58
N ASP A 20 21.59 0.18 3.39
CA ASP A 20 22.65 1.21 3.26
C ASP A 20 23.64 0.90 2.12
N LEU A 21 23.72 -0.36 1.70
CA LEU A 21 24.62 -0.78 0.62
C LEU A 21 24.15 -0.25 -0.74
N ARG A 22 25.12 0.15 -1.57
CA ARG A 22 24.84 0.56 -2.94
C ARG A 22 24.29 -0.62 -3.74
N ILE A 23 23.04 -0.50 -4.18
CA ILE A 23 22.40 -1.47 -5.08
C ILE A 23 22.88 -1.23 -6.52
N SER A 24 23.43 -2.27 -7.16
CA SER A 24 23.89 -2.20 -8.56
C SER A 24 22.71 -2.05 -9.54
N GLY A 25 22.98 -1.58 -10.76
CA GLY A 25 21.95 -1.41 -11.79
C GLY A 25 21.17 -2.69 -12.08
N ASP A 26 21.89 -3.81 -12.24
CA ASP A 26 21.29 -5.11 -12.51
C ASP A 26 20.41 -5.58 -11.36
N VAL A 27 20.86 -5.40 -10.11
CA VAL A 27 20.06 -5.77 -8.93
C VAL A 27 18.77 -4.95 -8.87
N LYS A 28 18.80 -3.64 -9.19
CA LYS A 28 17.58 -2.82 -9.25
C LYS A 28 16.58 -3.36 -10.28
N ASN A 29 17.06 -3.77 -11.46
CA ASN A 29 16.22 -4.36 -12.50
C ASN A 29 15.63 -5.71 -12.04
N SER A 30 16.44 -6.56 -11.40
CA SER A 30 15.96 -7.81 -10.83
C SER A 30 14.89 -7.59 -9.76
N LEU A 31 15.07 -6.60 -8.87
CA LEU A 31 14.08 -6.23 -7.85
C LEU A 31 12.76 -5.80 -8.48
N VAL A 32 12.78 -4.99 -9.55
CA VAL A 32 11.57 -4.59 -10.28
C VAL A 32 10.82 -5.82 -10.83
N THR A 33 11.53 -6.81 -11.38
CA THR A 33 10.92 -8.06 -11.88
C THR A 33 10.32 -8.88 -10.74
N LEU A 34 11.04 -9.02 -9.62
CA LEU A 34 10.57 -9.75 -8.44
C LEU A 34 9.32 -9.10 -7.84
N LEU A 35 9.29 -7.78 -7.70
CA LEU A 35 8.14 -7.04 -7.20
C LEU A 35 6.91 -7.20 -8.09
N GLN A 36 7.09 -7.18 -9.42
CA GLN A 36 5.97 -7.46 -10.34
C GLN A 36 5.45 -8.88 -10.20
N SER A 37 6.33 -9.87 -10.09
CA SER A 37 5.91 -11.26 -9.86
C SER A 37 5.12 -11.37 -8.56
N LYS A 38 5.63 -10.75 -7.49
CA LYS A 38 4.96 -10.78 -6.19
C LYS A 38 3.63 -10.06 -6.19
N LEU A 39 3.51 -8.92 -6.86
CA LEU A 39 2.23 -8.21 -7.01
C LEU A 39 1.19 -9.10 -7.70
N ARG A 40 1.57 -9.82 -8.77
CA ARG A 40 0.64 -10.74 -9.45
C ARG A 40 0.12 -11.84 -8.53
N GLU A 41 1.00 -12.41 -7.71
CA GLU A 41 0.61 -13.40 -6.69
C GLU A 41 -0.37 -12.80 -5.68
N ILE A 42 -0.02 -11.64 -5.10
CA ILE A 42 -0.85 -10.95 -4.10
C ILE A 42 -2.23 -10.61 -4.68
N THR A 43 -2.29 -10.06 -5.90
CA THR A 43 -3.55 -9.69 -6.54
C THR A 43 -4.47 -10.90 -6.74
N LYS A 44 -3.94 -12.02 -7.23
CA LYS A 44 -4.73 -13.26 -7.40
C LYS A 44 -5.23 -13.79 -6.07
N GLN A 45 -4.38 -13.77 -5.05
CA GLN A 45 -4.75 -14.24 -3.72
C GLN A 45 -5.85 -13.36 -3.12
N MET A 46 -5.70 -12.03 -3.18
CA MET A 46 -6.73 -11.09 -2.72
C MET A 46 -8.04 -11.25 -3.49
N GLU A 47 -8.00 -11.56 -4.79
CA GLU A 47 -9.19 -11.77 -5.62
C GLU A 47 -9.95 -13.01 -5.17
N LEU A 48 -9.24 -14.12 -4.96
CA LEU A 48 -9.82 -15.36 -4.44
C LEU A 48 -10.47 -15.13 -3.08
N GLU A 49 -9.75 -14.51 -2.13
CA GLU A 49 -10.27 -14.22 -0.80
C GLU A 49 -11.44 -13.22 -0.82
N THR A 50 -11.43 -12.26 -1.75
CA THR A 50 -12.55 -11.32 -1.93
C THR A 50 -13.81 -12.06 -2.37
N LEU A 51 -13.69 -12.97 -3.33
CA LEU A 51 -14.82 -13.73 -3.88
C LEU A 51 -15.31 -14.82 -2.93
N ASP A 52 -14.42 -15.41 -2.13
CA ASP A 52 -14.77 -16.34 -1.06
C ASP A 52 -15.64 -15.65 0.01
N LYS A 53 -15.21 -14.46 0.47
CA LYS A 53 -15.93 -13.68 1.48
C LYS A 53 -17.19 -13.00 0.94
N TYR A 54 -17.14 -12.52 -0.31
CA TYR A 54 -18.21 -11.75 -0.96
C TYR A 54 -18.46 -12.28 -2.38
N PRO A 55 -19.23 -13.38 -2.53
CA PRO A 55 -19.52 -13.95 -3.83
C PRO A 55 -20.14 -12.93 -4.79
N GLY A 56 -19.59 -12.83 -6.00
CA GLY A 56 -20.07 -11.93 -7.05
C GLY A 56 -19.60 -10.47 -6.93
N ARG A 57 -18.76 -10.13 -5.94
CA ARG A 57 -18.15 -8.80 -5.84
C ARG A 57 -17.24 -8.52 -7.04
N LYS A 58 -17.36 -7.31 -7.60
CA LYS A 58 -16.63 -6.89 -8.82
C LYS A 58 -15.40 -6.02 -8.53
N THR A 59 -15.19 -5.67 -7.27
CA THR A 59 -14.09 -4.81 -6.82
C THR A 59 -13.19 -5.63 -5.91
N LEU A 60 -11.90 -5.73 -6.26
CA LEU A 60 -10.88 -6.33 -5.40
C LEU A 60 -10.88 -5.63 -4.04
N ASP A 61 -11.03 -6.38 -2.96
CA ASP A 61 -11.07 -5.85 -1.59
C ASP A 61 -9.83 -6.28 -0.79
N ASP A 62 -9.70 -5.78 0.43
CA ASP A 62 -8.83 -6.34 1.47
C ASP A 62 -9.67 -7.25 2.39
N PRO A 63 -9.86 -8.53 2.03
CA PRO A 63 -10.72 -9.45 2.78
C PRO A 63 -10.13 -9.81 4.15
N SER A 64 -8.82 -9.60 4.34
CA SER A 64 -8.06 -10.01 5.52
C SER A 64 -8.42 -9.21 6.78
N ARG A 65 -8.96 -7.99 6.64
CA ARG A 65 -9.33 -7.16 7.79
C ARG A 65 -10.48 -6.19 7.53
N THR A 66 -11.23 -5.90 8.58
CA THR A 66 -12.16 -4.77 8.61
C THR A 66 -11.35 -3.49 8.82
N ARG A 67 -11.59 -2.48 7.98
CA ARG A 67 -10.89 -1.19 8.04
C ARG A 67 -11.74 -0.08 8.60
N LEU A 68 -11.12 0.89 9.26
CA LEU A 68 -11.77 2.17 9.52
C LEU A 68 -12.08 2.88 8.20
N GLY A 69 -13.22 3.58 8.13
CA GLY A 69 -13.71 4.19 6.90
C GLY A 69 -12.84 5.35 6.43
N PHE A 70 -12.17 5.17 5.28
CA PHE A 70 -11.22 6.15 4.72
C PHE A 70 -11.75 7.60 4.71
N ASN A 71 -12.94 7.84 4.15
CA ASN A 71 -13.50 9.20 4.05
C ASN A 71 -13.82 9.79 5.42
N ARG A 72 -14.23 8.96 6.38
CA ARG A 72 -14.55 9.41 7.74
C ARG A 72 -13.27 9.81 8.47
N THR A 73 -12.25 8.97 8.42
CA THR A 73 -10.92 9.26 8.99
C THR A 73 -10.33 10.52 8.37
N ARG A 74 -10.40 10.65 7.04
CA ARG A 74 -9.89 11.85 6.34
C ARG A 74 -10.58 13.13 6.81
N GLY A 75 -11.91 13.12 6.96
CA GLY A 75 -12.65 14.27 7.46
C GLY A 75 -12.21 14.65 8.87
N LEU A 76 -12.11 13.67 9.78
CA LEU A 76 -11.63 13.91 11.14
C LEU A 76 -10.20 14.48 11.15
N MET A 77 -9.30 14.00 10.30
CA MET A 77 -7.95 14.56 10.21
C MET A 77 -7.94 15.99 9.64
N ILE A 78 -8.83 16.32 8.69
CA ILE A 78 -8.96 17.68 8.14
C ILE A 78 -9.40 18.66 9.24
N ASP A 79 -10.27 18.21 10.15
CA ASP A 79 -10.73 19.04 11.27
C ASP A 79 -9.60 19.36 12.28
N GLU A 80 -8.52 18.56 12.31
CA GLU A 80 -7.40 18.68 13.27
C GLU A 80 -6.16 19.41 12.73
N ILE A 81 -6.01 19.55 11.40
CA ILE A 81 -4.85 20.23 10.81
C ILE A 81 -5.01 21.76 10.88
N SER A 82 -3.96 22.46 11.31
CA SER A 82 -3.92 23.93 11.37
C SER A 82 -3.01 24.56 10.31
N ASP A 83 -1.83 23.97 10.10
CA ASP A 83 -0.75 24.60 9.33
C ASP A 83 -0.69 24.11 7.87
N VAL A 84 -1.47 23.08 7.55
CA VAL A 84 -1.59 22.50 6.21
C VAL A 84 -3.06 22.49 5.79
N GLU A 85 -3.31 22.55 4.48
CA GLU A 85 -4.67 22.70 3.94
C GLU A 85 -5.35 21.38 3.55
N SER A 86 -4.62 20.27 3.52
CA SER A 86 -5.18 19.01 3.04
C SER A 86 -4.51 17.76 3.62
N VAL A 87 -5.29 16.68 3.64
CA VAL A 87 -4.85 15.35 4.06
C VAL A 87 -4.72 14.44 2.84
N SER A 88 -3.55 13.82 2.67
CA SER A 88 -3.25 12.89 1.57
C SER A 88 -3.78 11.47 1.87
N SER A 89 -4.02 10.66 0.84
CA SER A 89 -4.45 9.27 1.03
C SER A 89 -3.44 8.44 1.82
N ALA A 90 -2.14 8.71 1.66
CA ALA A 90 -1.09 8.03 2.42
C ALA A 90 -1.20 8.33 3.93
N ALA A 91 -1.49 9.58 4.30
CA ALA A 91 -1.69 9.97 5.70
C ALA A 91 -2.91 9.26 6.31
N VAL A 92 -4.03 9.19 5.57
CA VAL A 92 -5.25 8.50 6.01
C VAL A 92 -5.01 7.00 6.21
N ILE A 93 -4.33 6.34 5.26
CA ILE A 93 -4.00 4.91 5.37
C ILE A 93 -3.12 4.67 6.60
N SER A 94 -2.09 5.49 6.81
CA SER A 94 -1.20 5.39 7.97
C SER A 94 -1.97 5.57 9.29
N ALA A 95 -2.82 6.59 9.38
CA ALA A 95 -3.65 6.85 10.56
C ALA A 95 -4.61 5.70 10.86
N ASN A 96 -5.27 5.15 9.84
CA ASN A 96 -6.11 3.97 10.00
C ASN A 96 -5.33 2.77 10.52
N GLU A 97 -4.14 2.51 9.99
CA GLU A 97 -3.31 1.39 10.45
C GLU A 97 -2.87 1.56 11.91
N GLU A 98 -2.56 2.79 12.34
CA GLU A 98 -2.21 3.07 13.73
C GLU A 98 -3.40 2.90 14.67
N LEU A 99 -4.57 3.44 14.31
CA LEU A 99 -5.79 3.30 15.11
C LEU A 99 -6.24 1.83 15.19
N GLU A 100 -6.18 1.09 14.08
CA GLU A 100 -6.48 -0.35 14.05
C GLU A 100 -5.49 -1.16 14.91
N ARG A 101 -4.22 -0.76 14.98
CA ARG A 101 -3.23 -1.35 15.90
C ARG A 101 -3.57 -1.05 17.36
N TYR A 102 -4.00 0.17 17.67
CA TYR A 102 -4.36 0.60 19.02
C TYR A 102 -5.58 -0.16 19.61
N LEU A 103 -6.42 -0.74 18.75
CA LEU A 103 -7.58 -1.55 19.16
C LEU A 103 -7.25 -3.03 19.43
N ARG A 104 -6.03 -3.48 19.15
CA ARG A 104 -5.58 -4.86 19.41
C ARG A 104 -4.95 -4.99 20.78
#